data_AF-D3T5N5-F1
#
_entry.id   AF-D3T5N5-F1
#
_cell.length_a   1.000
_cell.length_b   1.000
_cell.length_c   1.000
_cell.angle_alpha   90.00
_cell.angle_beta   90.00
_cell.angle_gamma   90.00
#
_symmetry.space_group_name_H-M   'P 1'
#
loop_
_entity.id
_entity.type
_entity.pdbx_description
1 polymer ?
#
loop_
_entity_poly.entity_id
_entity_poly.type
_entity_poly.pdbx_seq_one_letter_code
_entity_poly.pdbx_strand_id
1 'polypeptide(L)'
;MSHLGILVAAEFYADFVLVNGGDDYISKVYDYAIAMVGTYSLTSFGINKAREDISGPAYATLEWEGTTLENLFTTTFRLRLYVGNDGYYSLANY
;
A
#
# COMPACT_ATOMS: atom_id res chain seq x y z
N MET A 1 -7.08 10.03 -29.27
CA MET A 1 -7.50 10.03 -27.86
C MET A 1 -6.25 9.88 -27.02
N SER A 2 -5.79 10.94 -26.36
CA SER A 2 -4.61 10.88 -25.50
C SER A 2 -5.01 10.25 -24.18
N HIS A 3 -4.46 9.07 -23.88
CA HIS A 3 -4.51 8.52 -22.54
C HIS A 3 -3.62 9.43 -21.68
N LEU A 4 -4.23 10.29 -20.86
CA LEU A 4 -3.53 10.95 -19.77
C LEU A 4 -3.20 9.84 -18.76
N GLY A 5 -2.07 9.17 -18.97
CA GLY A 5 -1.53 8.24 -18.00
C GLY A 5 -1.24 9.04 -16.73
N ILE A 6 -1.94 8.71 -15.64
CA ILE A 6 -1.63 9.26 -14.33
C ILE A 6 -0.26 8.68 -13.96
N LEU A 7 0.78 9.51 -14.02
CA LEU A 7 2.10 9.13 -13.53
C LEU A 7 2.05 9.21 -12.01
N VAL A 8 1.94 8.04 -11.39
CA VAL A 8 1.96 7.84 -9.94
C VAL A 8 2.86 6.67 -9.61
N ALA A 9 3.69 6.86 -8.58
CA ALA A 9 4.52 5.84 -7.97
C ALA A 9 4.47 6.03 -6.45
N ALA A 10 4.50 4.92 -5.72
CA ALA A 10 4.53 4.96 -4.27
C ALA A 10 5.28 3.76 -3.73
N GLU A 11 5.89 3.93 -2.56
CA GLU A 11 6.62 2.90 -1.84
C GLU A 11 6.53 3.14 -0.34
N PHE A 12 6.71 2.07 0.43
CA PHE A 12 6.94 2.12 1.87
C PHE A 12 7.77 0.92 2.33
N TYR A 13 8.36 1.01 3.52
CA TYR A 13 9.13 -0.08 4.11
C TYR A 13 8.36 -0.80 5.21
N ALA A 14 8.62 -2.10 5.32
CA ALA A 14 8.01 -2.94 6.35
C ALA A 14 8.98 -4.04 6.80
N ASP A 15 8.98 -4.30 8.10
CA ASP A 15 9.64 -5.46 8.69
C ASP A 15 8.57 -6.52 8.97
N PHE A 16 8.80 -7.75 8.51
CA PHE A 16 7.90 -8.88 8.71
C PHE A 16 8.66 -10.18 8.88
N VAL A 17 7.99 -11.19 9.45
CA VAL A 17 8.54 -12.51 9.72
C VAL A 17 7.65 -13.56 9.08
N LEU A 18 8.29 -14.48 8.36
CA LEU A 18 7.66 -15.69 7.84
C LEU A 18 7.93 -16.85 8.81
N VAL A 19 6.88 -17.48 9.32
CA VAL A 19 6.97 -18.55 10.31
C VAL A 19 6.55 -19.86 9.67
N ASN A 20 7.52 -20.68 9.27
CA ASN A 20 7.24 -21.98 8.67
C ASN A 20 6.35 -22.86 9.57
N GLY A 21 5.11 -23.09 9.13
CA GLY A 21 4.09 -23.85 9.86
C GLY A 21 3.41 -23.10 11.01
N GLY A 22 3.55 -21.77 11.09
CA GLY A 22 2.87 -20.90 12.04
C GLY A 22 2.38 -19.60 11.40
N ASP A 23 1.87 -18.67 12.20
CA ASP A 23 1.31 -17.42 11.68
C ASP A 23 2.39 -16.37 11.38
N ASP A 24 2.53 -16.01 10.12
CA ASP A 24 3.28 -14.86 9.61
C ASP A 24 2.78 -13.53 10.20
N TYR A 25 3.67 -12.56 10.33
CA TYR A 25 3.30 -11.25 10.89
C TYR A 25 4.18 -10.09 10.44
N ILE A 26 3.58 -8.90 10.39
CA ILE A 26 4.23 -7.61 10.16
C ILE A 26 4.53 -6.98 11.53
N SER A 27 5.79 -6.75 11.82
CA SER A 27 6.23 -6.17 13.10
C SER A 27 6.31 -4.64 13.05
N LYS A 28 6.60 -4.09 11.86
CA LYS A 28 6.80 -2.65 11.69
C LYS A 28 6.48 -2.22 10.27
N VAL A 29 5.96 -1.00 10.15
CA VAL A 29 5.85 -0.25 8.89
C VAL A 29 6.41 1.14 9.15
N TYR A 30 7.26 1.62 8.26
CA TYR A 30 7.98 2.88 8.43
C TYR A 30 8.41 3.42 7.08
N ASP A 31 8.59 4.73 7.02
CA ASP A 31 9.00 5.50 5.85
C ASP A 31 8.16 5.24 4.59
N TYR A 32 7.66 6.30 3.97
CA TYR A 32 6.94 6.18 2.71
C TYR A 32 7.34 7.31 1.77
N ALA A 33 7.23 7.04 0.48
CA ALA A 33 7.37 8.05 -0.55
C ALA A 33 6.20 7.90 -1.54
N ILE A 34 5.66 9.05 -1.96
CA ILE A 34 4.64 9.13 -3.01
C ILE A 34 5.16 10.15 -4.02
N ALA A 35 5.28 9.73 -5.27
CA ALA A 35 5.62 10.59 -6.39
C ALA A 35 4.44 10.59 -7.37
N MET A 36 3.84 11.75 -7.58
CA MET A 36 2.77 11.89 -8.56
C MET A 36 2.72 13.26 -9.22
N VAL A 37 2.14 13.29 -10.40
CA VAL A 37 1.84 14.54 -11.10
C VAL A 37 0.53 15.12 -10.55
N GLY A 38 0.64 16.22 -9.80
CA GLY A 38 -0.49 16.90 -9.17
C GLY A 38 -0.26 17.13 -7.67
N THR A 39 -1.34 17.14 -6.89
CA THR A 39 -1.29 17.23 -5.43
C THR A 39 -1.83 15.97 -4.80
N TYR A 40 -1.37 15.63 -3.60
CA TYR A 40 -1.94 14.55 -2.82
C TYR A 40 -2.08 14.91 -1.35
N SER A 41 -2.96 14.17 -0.68
CA SER A 41 -3.11 14.16 0.76
C SER A 41 -3.08 12.73 1.26
N LEU A 42 -2.25 12.46 2.27
CA LEU A 42 -2.19 11.14 2.90
C LEU A 42 -3.51 10.85 3.62
N THR A 43 -4.10 9.69 3.33
CA THR A 43 -5.33 9.23 3.97
C THR A 43 -5.02 8.21 5.07
N SER A 44 -4.12 7.25 4.80
CA SER A 44 -3.75 6.22 5.77
C SER A 44 -2.34 5.71 5.51
N PHE A 45 -1.60 5.44 6.58
CA PHE A 45 -0.33 4.73 6.54
C PHE A 45 -0.14 3.89 7.81
N GLY A 46 0.00 2.57 7.66
CA GLY A 46 0.34 1.70 8.78
C GLY A 46 -0.10 0.25 8.64
N ILE A 47 0.08 -0.51 9.72
CA ILE A 47 -0.34 -1.90 9.84
C ILE A 47 -1.85 -1.93 10.13
N ASN A 48 -2.61 -2.60 9.27
CA ASN A 48 -4.05 -2.77 9.46
C ASN A 48 -4.38 -4.12 10.12
N LYS A 49 -3.61 -5.15 9.79
CA LYS A 49 -3.67 -6.47 10.43
C LYS A 49 -2.25 -6.97 10.64
N ALA A 50 -1.84 -7.11 11.89
CA ALA A 50 -0.45 -7.38 12.23
C ALA A 50 -0.04 -8.84 12.02
N ARG A 51 -0.95 -9.80 12.19
CA ARG A 51 -0.68 -11.24 12.12
C ARG A 51 -1.65 -11.90 11.17
N GLU A 52 -1.21 -12.88 10.39
CA GLU A 52 -2.13 -13.70 9.62
C GLU A 52 -2.98 -14.59 10.54
N ASP A 53 -4.15 -14.99 10.05
CA ASP A 53 -4.99 -15.96 10.73
C ASP A 53 -5.93 -16.61 9.71
N ILE A 54 -6.90 -17.39 10.20
CA ILE A 54 -7.91 -18.06 9.37
C ILE A 54 -8.71 -17.13 8.46
N SER A 55 -8.81 -15.83 8.78
CA SER A 55 -9.48 -14.81 7.96
C SER A 55 -8.59 -14.20 6.88
N GLY A 56 -7.30 -14.56 6.84
CA GLY A 56 -6.38 -14.20 5.76
C GLY A 56 -5.04 -13.61 6.25
N PRO A 57 -4.22 -13.09 5.33
CA PRO A 57 -2.87 -12.62 5.61
C PRO A 57 -2.83 -11.38 6.53
N ALA A 58 -1.69 -11.14 7.17
CA ALA A 58 -1.34 -9.83 7.71
C ALA A 58 -1.26 -8.81 6.57
N TYR A 59 -1.62 -7.54 6.82
CA TYR A 59 -1.49 -6.51 5.80
C TYR A 59 -1.27 -5.10 6.37
N ALA A 60 -0.56 -4.31 5.56
CA ALA A 60 -0.28 -2.90 5.76
C ALA A 60 -0.68 -2.09 4.54
N THR A 61 -1.12 -0.85 4.76
CA THR A 61 -1.64 0.03 3.71
C THR A 61 -0.90 1.36 3.72
N LEU A 62 -0.58 1.85 2.52
CA LEU A 62 -0.33 3.25 2.19
C LEU A 62 -1.48 3.71 1.27
N GLU A 63 -2.24 4.71 1.70
CA GLU A 63 -3.39 5.24 0.99
C GLU A 63 -3.35 6.77 0.97
N TRP A 64 -3.64 7.34 -0.19
CA TRP A 64 -3.69 8.77 -0.39
C TRP A 64 -4.79 9.14 -1.38
N GLU A 65 -5.35 10.32 -1.18
CA GLU A 65 -6.17 10.97 -2.20
C GLU A 65 -5.25 11.81 -3.09
N GLY A 66 -5.34 11.63 -4.40
CA GLY A 66 -4.55 12.37 -5.37
C GLY A 66 -5.45 13.11 -6.36
N THR A 67 -5.11 14.36 -6.62
CA THR A 67 -5.74 15.20 -7.64
C THR A 67 -4.75 15.43 -8.77
N THR A 68 -5.16 15.05 -9.98
CA THR A 68 -4.33 15.15 -11.20
C THR A 68 -4.28 16.57 -11.76
N LEU A 69 -3.39 16.82 -12.73
CA LEU A 69 -3.20 18.13 -13.37
C LEU A 69 -4.53 18.83 -13.70
N GLU A 70 -4.56 20.15 -13.41
CA GLU A 70 -5.70 21.04 -13.64
C GLU A 70 -6.98 20.69 -12.84
N ASN A 71 -6.86 19.95 -11.74
CA ASN A 71 -7.99 19.56 -10.87
C ASN A 71 -9.08 18.74 -11.60
N LEU A 72 -8.74 18.09 -12.71
CA LEU A 72 -9.73 17.38 -13.54
C LEU A 72 -10.28 16.13 -12.86
N PHE A 73 -9.46 15.42 -12.08
CA PHE A 73 -9.86 14.17 -11.41
C PHE A 73 -9.19 14.05 -10.05
N THR A 74 -10.01 13.72 -9.04
CA THR A 74 -9.57 13.28 -7.72
C THR A 74 -9.94 11.81 -7.55
N THR A 75 -8.98 10.98 -7.13
CA THR A 75 -9.20 9.56 -6.86
C THR A 75 -8.39 9.11 -5.65
N THR A 76 -8.80 8.01 -5.04
CA THR A 76 -8.08 7.36 -3.94
C THR A 76 -7.14 6.29 -4.50
N PHE A 77 -5.85 6.48 -4.26
CA PHE A 77 -4.81 5.54 -4.62
C PHE A 77 -4.43 4.71 -3.39
N ARG A 78 -4.04 3.45 -3.61
CA ARG A 78 -3.68 2.54 -2.52
C ARG A 78 -2.59 1.57 -2.92
N LEU A 79 -1.57 1.47 -2.06
CA LEU A 79 -0.58 0.40 -2.08
C LEU A 79 -0.72 -0.45 -0.82
N ARG A 80 -0.82 -1.77 -0.98
CA ARG A 80 -0.88 -2.72 0.13
C ARG A 80 0.21 -3.78 0.04
N LEU A 81 0.79 -4.11 1.18
CA LEU A 81 1.59 -5.30 1.40
C LEU A 81 0.73 -6.34 2.11
N TYR A 82 0.79 -7.58 1.64
CA TYR A 82 0.20 -8.75 2.27
C TYR A 82 1.31 -9.73 2.63
N VAL A 83 1.28 -10.27 3.85
CA VAL A 83 2.23 -11.27 4.36
C VAL A 83 1.42 -12.43 4.94
N GLY A 84 1.66 -13.63 4.43
CA GLY A 84 0.96 -14.83 4.85
C GLY A 84 1.23 -16.03 3.94
N ASN A 85 0.89 -17.23 4.44
CA ASN A 85 1.11 -18.50 3.76
C ASN A 85 2.58 -18.66 3.30
N ASP A 86 3.51 -18.40 4.23
CA ASP A 86 4.97 -18.49 4.04
C ASP A 86 5.50 -17.58 2.93
N GLY A 87 4.82 -16.46 2.67
CA GLY A 87 5.14 -15.57 1.57
C GLY A 87 4.62 -14.16 1.71
N TYR A 88 4.88 -13.34 0.70
CA TYR A 88 4.41 -11.97 0.64
C TYR A 88 4.18 -11.50 -0.79
N TYR A 89 3.27 -10.54 -0.95
CA TYR A 89 3.02 -9.87 -2.22
C TYR A 89 2.45 -8.48 -1.98
N SER A 90 2.55 -7.62 -2.99
CA SER A 90 2.00 -6.27 -2.96
C SER A 90 0.93 -6.07 -4.03
N LEU A 91 -0.11 -5.30 -3.71
CA LEU A 91 -1.13 -4.86 -4.66
C LEU A 91 -1.18 -3.33 -4.69
N ALA A 92 -1.13 -2.77 -5.89
CA ALA A 92 -1.29 -1.35 -6.15
C ALA A 92 -2.60 -1.11 -6.92
N ASN A 93 -3.39 -0.14 -6.46
CA ASN A 93 -4.56 0.37 -7.15
C ASN A 93 -4.34 1.86 -7.41
N TYR A 94 -4.21 2.21 -8.68
CA TYR A 94 -3.96 3.56 -9.16
C TYR A 94 -5.08 4.04 -10.10
#